data_AF-A0A075GSV3-F1
#
_entry.id   AF-A0A075GSV3-F1
#
_cell.length_a   1.000
_cell.length_b   1.000
_cell.length_c   1.000
_cell.angle_alpha   90.00
_cell.angle_beta   90.00
_cell.angle_gamma   90.00
#
_symmetry.space_group_name_H-M   'P 1'
#
loop_
_entity.id
_entity.type
_entity.pdbx_description
1 polymer ?
#
loop_
_entity_poly.entity_id
_entity_poly.type
_entity_poly.pdbx_seq_one_letter_code
_entity_poly.pdbx_strand_id
1 'polypeptide(L)'
;MEILARLKASKVLEDRMLKDFLADIISIDDVLLVVKSNGATSEMRSNSLSIRQKDQWITIGDNDGPCHMHVNHDMIKNAEFVMEEKPERISFSVRFFDNNNERVLACFFTKMYDENKNLKLERKKLYDDLLEKYGQKIECN
;
A
#
# COMPACT_ATOMS: atom_id res chain seq x y z
N MET A 1 22.43 -21.22 -17.72
CA MET A 1 21.66 -20.15 -18.39
C MET A 1 20.17 -20.22 -18.07
N GLU A 2 19.54 -21.39 -18.10
CA GLU A 2 18.09 -21.54 -17.88
C GLU A 2 17.61 -21.25 -16.45
N ILE A 3 18.36 -21.70 -15.43
CA ILE A 3 18.07 -21.39 -14.01
C ILE A 3 18.11 -19.88 -13.75
N LEU A 4 19.12 -19.18 -14.31
CA LEU A 4 19.28 -17.74 -14.17
C LEU A 4 18.12 -16.97 -14.84
N ALA A 5 17.60 -17.47 -15.97
CA ALA A 5 16.45 -16.88 -16.64
C ALA A 5 15.14 -17.06 -15.84
N ARG A 6 14.93 -18.23 -15.22
CA ARG A 6 13.77 -18.49 -14.36
C ARG A 6 13.78 -17.64 -13.08
N LEU A 7 14.94 -17.51 -12.44
CA LEU A 7 15.10 -16.63 -11.27
C LEU A 7 14.83 -15.16 -11.61
N LYS A 8 15.30 -14.69 -12.77
CA LYS A 8 14.98 -13.33 -13.26
C LYS A 8 13.48 -13.17 -13.55
N ALA A 9 12.80 -14.18 -14.08
CA ALA A 9 11.37 -14.12 -14.34
C ALA A 9 10.53 -14.10 -13.05
N SER A 10 10.91 -14.89 -12.03
CA SER A 10 10.25 -14.88 -10.69
C SER A 10 10.38 -13.50 -10.06
N LYS A 11 11.60 -12.95 -10.03
CA LYS A 11 11.82 -11.61 -9.49
C LYS A 11 11.00 -10.54 -10.23
N VAL A 12 10.92 -10.61 -11.56
CA VAL A 12 10.08 -9.69 -12.35
C VAL A 12 8.58 -9.86 -12.06
N LEU A 13 8.12 -11.06 -11.72
CA LEU A 13 6.73 -11.33 -11.29
C LEU A 13 6.45 -10.74 -9.90
N GLU A 14 7.37 -10.92 -8.95
CA GLU A 14 7.31 -10.35 -7.60
C GLU A 14 7.34 -8.80 -7.65
N ASP A 15 8.25 -8.22 -8.43
CA ASP A 15 8.36 -6.77 -8.62
C ASP A 15 7.07 -6.17 -9.21
N ARG A 16 6.44 -6.88 -10.15
CA ARG A 16 5.13 -6.49 -10.71
C ARG A 16 4.02 -6.58 -9.67
N MET A 17 4.05 -7.58 -8.80
CA MET A 17 3.03 -7.79 -7.79
C MET A 17 2.92 -6.62 -6.80
N LEU A 18 4.05 -6.08 -6.30
CA LEU A 18 4.00 -4.94 -5.37
C LEU A 18 3.49 -3.68 -6.05
N LYS A 19 3.94 -3.40 -7.28
CA LYS A 19 3.47 -2.24 -8.05
C LYS A 19 1.98 -2.34 -8.35
N ASP A 20 1.51 -3.50 -8.81
CA ASP A 20 0.09 -3.72 -9.12
C ASP A 20 -0.78 -3.63 -7.86
N PHE A 21 -0.29 -4.12 -6.73
CA PHE A 21 -0.96 -3.98 -5.45
C PHE A 21 -1.07 -2.51 -4.99
N LEU A 22 0.03 -1.75 -5.09
CA LEU A 22 0.01 -0.32 -4.81
C LEU A 22 -0.90 0.43 -5.78
N ALA A 23 -0.93 0.05 -7.06
CA ALA A 23 -1.81 0.63 -8.08
C ALA A 23 -3.29 0.46 -7.72
N ASP A 24 -3.68 -0.75 -7.29
CA ASP A 24 -5.03 -1.03 -6.83
C ASP A 24 -5.40 -0.21 -5.59
N ILE A 25 -4.49 -0.08 -4.62
CA ILE A 25 -4.72 0.73 -3.41
C ILE A 25 -4.93 2.20 -3.79
N ILE A 26 -4.07 2.78 -4.65
CA ILE A 26 -4.17 4.22 -4.98
C ILE A 26 -5.34 4.56 -5.89
N SER A 27 -5.91 3.55 -6.58
CA SER A 27 -7.15 3.72 -7.36
C SER A 27 -8.38 3.95 -6.48
N ILE A 28 -8.31 3.59 -5.19
CA ILE A 28 -9.39 3.79 -4.23
C ILE A 28 -9.30 5.21 -3.65
N ASP A 29 -10.37 5.97 -3.76
CA ASP A 29 -10.46 7.29 -3.15
C ASP A 29 -10.33 7.23 -1.62
N ASP A 30 -9.80 8.31 -1.06
CA ASP A 30 -9.71 8.52 0.39
C ASP A 30 -8.90 7.45 1.14
N VAL A 31 -7.87 6.89 0.49
CA VAL A 31 -6.79 6.18 1.19
C VAL A 31 -5.70 7.18 1.54
N LEU A 32 -5.26 7.18 2.79
CA LEU A 32 -4.19 8.03 3.30
C LEU A 32 -2.89 7.24 3.38
N LEU A 33 -1.95 7.55 2.49
CA LEU A 33 -0.61 7.01 2.47
C LEU A 33 0.24 7.78 3.47
N VAL A 34 0.88 7.08 4.41
CA VAL A 34 1.62 7.67 5.51
C VAL A 34 3.02 7.08 5.60
N VAL A 35 4.01 7.96 5.45
CA VAL A 35 5.42 7.68 5.74
C VAL A 35 5.84 8.49 6.95
N LYS A 36 6.68 7.90 7.80
CA LYS A 36 7.11 8.53 9.05
C LYS A 36 8.62 8.37 9.21
N SER A 37 9.25 9.43 9.67
CA SER A 37 10.59 9.42 10.24
C SER A 37 10.52 9.72 11.75
N ASN A 38 11.66 9.71 12.42
CA ASN A 38 11.71 10.04 13.84
C ASN A 38 11.31 11.49 14.14
N GLY A 39 11.46 12.41 13.18
CA GLY A 39 11.18 13.84 13.36
C GLY A 39 9.96 14.36 12.61
N ALA A 40 9.39 13.60 11.67
CA ALA A 40 8.31 14.09 10.82
C ALA A 40 7.39 12.96 10.34
N THR A 41 6.17 13.32 9.98
CA THR A 41 5.22 12.44 9.28
C THR A 41 4.74 13.16 8.03
N SER A 42 4.69 12.44 6.91
CA SER A 42 4.10 12.93 5.67
C SER A 42 2.91 12.06 5.31
N GLU A 43 1.83 12.71 4.92
CA GLU A 43 0.57 12.07 4.56
C GLU A 43 0.15 12.53 3.17
N MET A 44 -0.23 11.58 2.32
CA MET A 44 -0.64 11.80 0.94
C MET A 44 -1.94 11.05 0.67
N ARG A 45 -2.88 11.65 -0.06
CA ARG A 45 -4.16 11.00 -0.39
C ARG A 45 -4.07 10.34 -1.76
N SER A 46 -4.59 9.11 -1.87
CA SER A 46 -4.54 8.25 -3.06
C SER A 46 -5.23 8.82 -4.29
N ASN A 47 -6.50 9.22 -4.16
CA ASN A 47 -7.40 9.81 -5.16
C ASN A 47 -6.97 9.70 -6.64
N SER A 48 -6.75 8.46 -7.11
CA SER A 48 -6.34 8.15 -8.49
C SER A 48 -5.00 8.78 -8.96
N LEU A 49 -3.99 8.80 -8.08
CA LEU A 49 -2.63 9.20 -8.45
C LEU A 49 -2.04 8.28 -9.53
N SER A 50 -1.16 8.83 -10.37
CA SER A 50 -0.40 8.06 -11.36
C SER A 50 0.59 7.10 -10.67
N ILE A 51 0.97 6.02 -11.33
CA ILE A 51 2.00 5.09 -10.83
C ILE A 51 2.88 4.58 -11.96
N ARG A 52 4.20 4.60 -11.73
CA ARG A 52 5.20 4.06 -12.64
C ARG A 52 6.32 3.41 -11.85
N GLN A 53 7.07 2.53 -12.50
CA GLN A 53 8.24 1.89 -11.89
C GLN A 53 9.43 2.02 -12.82
N LYS A 54 10.58 2.36 -12.24
CA LYS A 54 11.88 2.36 -12.91
C LYS A 54 12.91 1.79 -11.94
N ASP A 55 13.57 0.72 -12.37
CA ASP A 55 14.51 -0.03 -11.53
C ASP A 55 13.83 -0.40 -10.20
N GLN A 56 14.50 -0.16 -9.07
CA GLN A 56 13.97 -0.46 -7.74
C GLN A 56 12.88 0.50 -7.23
N TRP A 57 12.61 1.58 -7.96
CA TRP A 57 11.75 2.66 -7.49
C TRP A 57 10.38 2.63 -8.16
N ILE A 58 9.35 2.47 -7.33
CA ILE A 58 7.95 2.71 -7.69
C ILE A 58 7.63 4.17 -7.33
N THR A 59 7.25 4.97 -8.32
CA THR A 59 6.80 6.35 -8.11
C THR A 59 5.29 6.42 -8.17
N ILE A 60 4.68 6.96 -7.11
CA ILE A 60 3.26 7.27 -7.00
C ILE A 60 3.09 8.79 -7.08
N GLY A 61 2.26 9.27 -8.00
CA GLY A 61 2.08 10.68 -8.29
C GLY A 61 3.03 11.23 -9.36
N ASP A 62 2.68 12.41 -9.87
CA ASP A 62 3.46 13.12 -10.88
C ASP A 62 4.55 13.97 -10.24
N ASN A 63 5.72 14.05 -10.88
CA ASN A 63 6.85 14.82 -10.36
C ASN A 63 6.52 16.31 -10.23
N ASP A 64 5.72 16.84 -11.16
CA ASP A 64 5.28 18.24 -11.19
C ASP A 64 3.93 18.42 -10.46
N GLY A 65 3.40 17.36 -9.85
CA GLY A 65 2.18 17.39 -9.04
C GLY A 65 2.43 17.97 -7.64
N PRO A 66 1.36 18.27 -6.88
CA PRO A 66 1.47 18.85 -5.55
C PRO A 66 2.14 17.90 -4.53
N CYS A 67 2.16 16.60 -4.81
CA CYS A 67 2.84 15.58 -4.01
C CYS A 67 3.12 14.33 -4.86
N HIS A 68 4.22 13.64 -4.54
CA HIS A 68 4.53 12.30 -5.05
C HIS A 68 5.33 11.53 -3.99
N MET A 69 5.40 10.22 -4.17
CA MET A 69 6.12 9.29 -3.29
C MET A 69 7.00 8.36 -4.11
N HIS A 70 8.20 8.07 -3.59
CA HIS A 70 9.07 7.03 -4.11
C HIS A 70 9.13 5.87 -3.12
N VAL A 71 8.71 4.68 -3.54
CA VAL A 71 8.76 3.44 -2.77
C VAL A 71 9.86 2.56 -3.37
N ASN A 72 10.83 2.15 -2.54
CA ASN A 72 11.86 1.22 -2.94
C ASN A 72 11.35 -0.22 -2.75
N HIS A 73 11.07 -0.95 -3.83
CA HIS A 73 10.49 -2.29 -3.70
C HIS A 73 11.48 -3.31 -3.10
N ASP A 74 12.79 -3.17 -3.34
CA ASP A 74 13.81 -4.06 -2.78
C ASP A 74 13.90 -3.95 -1.23
N MET A 75 13.29 -2.91 -0.64
CA MET A 75 13.25 -2.70 0.82
C MET A 75 11.95 -3.15 1.47
N ILE A 76 10.95 -3.56 0.70
CA ILE A 76 9.67 -4.05 1.21
C ILE A 76 9.71 -5.57 1.23
N LYS A 77 9.71 -6.15 2.43
CA LYS A 77 9.67 -7.59 2.63
C LYS A 77 8.27 -8.15 2.48
N ASN A 78 7.29 -7.48 3.06
CA ASN A 78 5.91 -7.93 3.04
C ASN A 78 4.92 -6.77 3.22
N ALA A 79 3.66 -7.05 2.92
CA ALA A 79 2.53 -6.18 3.22
C ALA A 79 1.44 -6.95 3.95
N GLU A 80 0.78 -6.31 4.92
CA GLU A 80 -0.26 -6.92 5.74
C GLU A 80 -1.50 -6.03 5.78
N PHE A 81 -2.65 -6.67 5.63
CA PHE A 81 -3.95 -6.08 5.98
C PHE A 81 -4.06 -6.04 7.50
N VAL A 82 -4.48 -4.91 8.06
CA VAL A 82 -4.57 -4.71 9.52
C VAL A 82 -5.88 -4.03 9.87
N MET A 83 -6.65 -4.71 10.71
CA MET A 83 -7.80 -4.18 11.43
C MET A 83 -7.38 -3.92 12.87
N GLU A 84 -7.39 -2.66 13.29
CA GLU A 84 -6.96 -2.26 14.63
C GLU A 84 -8.12 -1.59 15.37
N GLU A 85 -8.51 -2.15 16.51
CA GLU A 85 -9.51 -1.55 17.39
C GLU A 85 -8.95 -0.27 18.02
N LYS A 86 -9.68 0.83 17.84
CA LYS A 86 -9.43 2.14 18.47
C LYS A 86 -10.63 2.47 19.36
N PRO A 87 -10.49 3.38 20.35
CA PRO A 87 -11.55 3.66 21.33
C PRO A 87 -12.94 3.97 20.74
N GLU A 88 -13.02 4.53 19.53
CA GLU A 88 -14.28 4.92 18.91
C GLU A 88 -14.60 4.19 17.59
N ARG A 89 -13.68 3.35 17.09
CA ARG A 89 -13.79 2.75 15.74
C ARG A 89 -12.77 1.65 15.50
N ILE A 90 -13.00 0.82 14.49
CA ILE A 90 -11.97 -0.03 13.91
C ILE A 90 -11.27 0.74 12.79
N SER A 91 -9.93 0.78 12.81
CA SER A 91 -9.10 1.31 11.74
C SER A 91 -8.74 0.19 10.76
N PHE A 92 -8.89 0.46 9.46
CA PHE A 92 -8.56 -0.45 8.37
C PHE A 92 -7.35 0.09 7.62
N SER A 93 -6.30 -0.71 7.48
CA SER A 93 -5.07 -0.30 6.81
C SER A 93 -4.36 -1.45 6.12
N VAL A 94 -3.58 -1.14 5.09
CA VAL A 94 -2.50 -2.00 4.60
C VAL A 94 -1.18 -1.42 5.08
N ARG A 95 -0.29 -2.24 5.64
CA ARG A 95 1.01 -1.82 6.17
C ARG A 95 2.12 -2.59 5.49
N PHE A 96 3.17 -1.89 5.08
CA PHE A 96 4.33 -2.45 4.39
C PHE A 96 5.53 -2.44 5.33
N PHE A 97 6.24 -3.56 5.38
CA PHE A 97 7.31 -3.80 6.34
C PHE A 97 8.61 -4.15 5.65
N ASP A 98 9.72 -3.73 6.24
CA ASP A 98 11.07 -4.08 5.78
C ASP A 98 11.55 -5.42 6.37
N ASN A 99 12.82 -5.75 6.11
CA ASN A 99 13.45 -6.96 6.63
C ASN A 99 13.59 -7.02 8.15
N ASN A 100 13.55 -5.87 8.84
CA ASN A 100 13.59 -5.75 10.29
C ASN A 100 12.19 -5.74 10.92
N ASN A 101 11.15 -5.96 10.11
CA ASN A 101 9.75 -5.84 10.53
C ASN A 101 9.37 -4.42 10.96
N GLU A 102 10.11 -3.41 10.49
CA GLU A 102 9.80 -2.01 10.69
C GLU A 102 8.84 -1.53 9.59
N ARG A 103 7.83 -0.74 9.99
CA ARG A 103 6.83 -0.23 9.06
C ARG A 103 7.40 0.91 8.22
N VAL A 104 7.49 0.69 6.92
CA VAL A 104 8.00 1.66 5.94
C VAL A 104 6.88 2.57 5.43
N LEU A 105 5.72 1.99 5.13
CA LEU A 105 4.55 2.68 4.58
C LEU A 105 3.27 2.13 5.22
N ALA A 106 2.27 2.99 5.43
CA ALA A 106 0.89 2.56 5.71
C ALA A 106 -0.09 3.25 4.78
N CYS A 107 -1.10 2.51 4.35
CA CYS A 107 -2.22 2.98 3.56
C CYS A 107 -3.49 2.82 4.40
N PHE A 108 -3.99 3.90 5.00
CA PHE A 108 -5.18 3.89 5.82
C PHE A 108 -6.43 4.16 4.99
N PHE A 109 -7.42 3.28 5.07
CA PHE A 109 -8.72 3.51 4.45
C PHE A 109 -9.46 4.52 5.32
N THR A 110 -9.62 5.75 4.84
CA THR A 110 -10.28 6.83 5.57
C THR A 110 -11.74 6.99 5.16
N LYS A 111 -12.48 7.88 5.84
CA LYS A 111 -13.93 8.07 5.64
C LYS A 111 -14.74 6.76 5.70
N MET A 112 -14.31 5.82 6.53
CA MET A 112 -14.97 4.52 6.71
C MET A 112 -16.31 4.63 7.46
N TYR A 113 -16.56 5.74 8.15
CA TYR A 113 -17.72 5.91 9.00
C TYR A 113 -18.56 7.09 8.53
N ASP A 114 -19.87 7.02 8.72
CA ASP A 114 -20.79 8.15 8.54
C ASP A 114 -20.74 9.13 9.72
N GLU A 115 -21.58 10.17 9.65
CA GLU A 115 -21.69 11.20 10.69
C GLU A 115 -22.18 10.65 12.04
N ASN A 116 -22.89 9.52 12.02
CA ASN A 116 -23.42 8.83 13.20
C ASN A 116 -22.47 7.74 13.72
N LYS A 117 -21.23 7.67 13.20
CA LYS A 117 -20.22 6.64 13.53
C LYS A 117 -20.60 5.21 13.10
N ASN A 118 -21.54 5.03 12.16
CA ASN A 118 -21.79 3.73 11.57
C ASN A 118 -20.78 3.43 10.47
N LEU A 119 -20.34 2.17 10.38
CA LEU A 119 -19.42 1.71 9.34
C LEU A 119 -20.13 1.73 7.98
N LYS A 120 -19.55 2.44 7.02
CA LYS A 120 -19.98 2.47 5.62
C LYS A 120 -19.62 1.17 4.93
N LEU A 121 -20.62 0.33 4.66
CA LEU A 121 -20.41 -1.01 4.09
C LEU A 121 -19.79 -0.95 2.69
N GLU A 122 -20.14 0.06 1.90
CA GLU A 122 -19.54 0.31 0.59
C GLU A 122 -18.04 0.62 0.69
N ARG A 123 -17.60 1.30 1.75
CA ARG A 123 -16.17 1.56 2.00
C ARG A 123 -15.46 0.33 2.52
N LYS A 124 -16.11 -0.43 3.41
CA LYS A 124 -15.58 -1.72 3.89
C LYS A 124 -15.38 -2.69 2.73
N LYS A 125 -16.33 -2.75 1.79
CA LYS A 125 -16.23 -3.62 0.62
C LYS A 125 -14.96 -3.38 -0.18
N LEU A 126 -14.53 -2.12 -0.37
CA LEU A 126 -13.28 -1.81 -1.09
C LEU A 126 -12.04 -2.39 -0.41
N TYR A 127 -12.01 -2.40 0.92
CA TYR A 127 -10.95 -3.04 1.69
C TYR A 127 -11.04 -4.58 1.60
N ASP A 128 -12.25 -5.12 1.75
CA ASP A 128 -12.50 -6.55 1.71
C ASP A 128 -12.19 -7.16 0.33
N ASP A 129 -12.52 -6.46 -0.76
CA ASP A 129 -12.24 -6.89 -2.13
C ASP A 129 -10.72 -7.00 -2.38
N LEU A 130 -9.92 -6.06 -1.85
CA LEU A 130 -8.47 -6.15 -1.90
C LEU A 130 -7.92 -7.28 -1.03
N LEU A 131 -8.48 -7.45 0.18
CA LEU A 131 -8.11 -8.53 1.07
C LEU A 131 -8.42 -9.91 0.46
N GLU A 132 -9.56 -10.06 -0.21
CA GLU A 132 -9.93 -11.28 -0.94
C GLU A 132 -8.98 -11.54 -2.12
N LYS A 133 -8.65 -10.49 -2.88
CA LYS A 133 -7.77 -10.58 -4.06
C LYS A 133 -6.34 -10.96 -3.70
N TYR A 134 -5.77 -10.37 -2.66
CA TYR A 134 -4.34 -10.50 -2.34
C TYR A 134 -4.04 -11.38 -1.12
N GLY A 135 -5.06 -11.70 -0.31
CA GLY A 135 -4.89 -12.39 0.96
C GLY A 135 -4.44 -11.46 2.10
N GLN A 136 -4.48 -12.00 3.32
CA GLN A 136 -4.18 -11.24 4.56
C GLN A 136 -2.75 -10.68 4.60
N LYS A 137 -1.80 -11.44 4.04
CA LYS A 137 -0.37 -11.12 4.01
C LYS A 137 0.20 -11.46 2.65
N ILE A 138 1.00 -10.54 2.14
CA ILE A 138 1.71 -10.65 0.87
C ILE A 138 3.19 -10.65 1.18
N GLU A 139 3.90 -11.70 0.80
CA GLU A 139 5.37 -11.69 0.79
C GLU A 139 5.81 -11.06 -0.54
N CYS A 140 6.73 -10.09 -0.47
CA CYS A 140 7.22 -9.32 -1.62
C CYS A 140 8.67 -9.70 -2.01
N ASN A 141 9.19 -10.78 -1.43
CA ASN A 141 10.57 -11.28 -1.57
C ASN A 141 10.70 -12.45 -2.53
#